data_AF-N2BH95-F1
#
_entry.id   AF-N2BH95-F1
#
_cell.length_a   1.000
_cell.length_b   1.000
_cell.length_c   1.000
_cell.angle_alpha   90.00
_cell.angle_beta   90.00
_cell.angle_gamma   90.00
#
_symmetry.space_group_name_H-M   'P 1'
#
loop_
_entity.id
_entity.type
_entity.pdbx_description
1 polymer ?
#
loop_
_entity_poly.entity_id
_entity_poly.type
_entity_poly.pdbx_seq_one_letter_code
_entity_poly.pdbx_strand_id
1 'polypeptide(L)'
;MPVPKYGKWNITDASLGTEELAHLEIICAIVHQLTRNLTPEEIVASGFDKYYVDHTLALWPQAAGGIPFNACEFQSKGDPITDLVEDMAADGTIL
;
A
#
# COMPACT_ATOMS: atom_id res chain seq x y z
N MET A 1 -3.90 10.86 -26.12
CA MET A 1 -2.71 11.30 -26.88
C MET A 1 -1.55 10.43 -26.41
N PRO A 2 -0.78 9.78 -27.29
CA PRO A 2 0.37 8.99 -26.86
C PRO A 2 1.42 9.91 -26.24
N VAL A 3 1.88 9.57 -25.04
CA VAL A 3 2.89 10.35 -24.30
C VAL A 3 4.26 10.08 -24.94
N PRO A 4 5.04 11.11 -25.31
CA PRO A 4 6.37 10.88 -25.89
C PRO A 4 7.30 10.24 -24.84
N LYS A 5 7.91 9.10 -25.19
CA LYS A 5 8.96 8.47 -24.36
C LYS A 5 10.26 9.26 -24.51
N TYR A 6 10.61 10.06 -23.51
CA TYR A 6 11.87 10.80 -23.52
C TYR A 6 13.00 9.90 -23.01
N GLY A 7 13.93 9.59 -23.90
CA GLY A 7 15.15 8.84 -23.56
C GLY A 7 16.00 9.58 -22.53
N LYS A 8 15.96 9.09 -21.29
CA LYS A 8 17.13 8.68 -20.47
C LYS A 8 16.74 8.32 -19.02
N TRP A 9 15.51 8.60 -18.59
CA TRP A 9 14.91 8.09 -17.35
C TRP A 9 13.41 7.92 -17.59
N ASN A 10 12.96 6.69 -17.80
CA ASN A 10 11.62 6.41 -18.35
C ASN A 10 10.57 6.30 -17.23
N ILE A 11 10.30 7.41 -16.53
CA ILE A 11 9.25 7.54 -15.48
C ILE A 11 7.86 7.82 -16.12
N THR A 12 7.75 7.89 -17.44
CA THR A 12 6.60 8.52 -18.12
C THR A 12 5.55 7.59 -18.70
N ASP A 13 5.68 6.26 -18.59
CA ASP A 13 4.62 5.31 -19.00
C ASP A 13 3.72 4.88 -17.82
N ALA A 14 4.31 4.82 -16.63
CA ALA A 14 3.74 5.11 -15.33
C ALA A 14 4.99 5.40 -14.47
N SER A 15 4.98 6.44 -13.64
CA SER A 15 6.01 6.50 -12.60
C SER A 15 5.81 5.27 -11.72
N LEU A 16 6.87 4.57 -11.29
CA LEU A 16 6.75 3.42 -10.37
C LEU A 16 5.85 3.79 -9.17
N GLY A 17 6.03 4.99 -8.60
CA GLY A 17 5.16 5.46 -7.52
C GLY A 17 3.69 5.69 -7.90
N THR A 18 3.36 5.91 -9.18
CA THR A 18 1.97 5.95 -9.67
C THR A 18 1.38 4.55 -9.83
N GLU A 19 2.18 3.57 -10.26
CA GLU A 19 1.79 2.16 -10.29
C GLU A 19 1.48 1.65 -8.87
N GLU A 20 2.29 2.01 -7.89
CA GLU A 20 2.05 1.62 -6.48
C GLU A 20 0.75 2.19 -5.90
N LEU A 21 0.24 3.32 -6.42
CA LEU A 21 -1.10 3.80 -6.05
C LEU A 21 -2.20 2.89 -6.61
N ALA A 22 -2.00 2.29 -7.78
CA ALA A 22 -2.91 1.27 -8.30
C ALA A 22 -2.80 -0.04 -7.52
N HIS A 23 -1.59 -0.41 -7.05
CA HIS A 23 -1.44 -1.55 -6.12
C HIS A 23 -2.20 -1.30 -4.82
N LEU A 24 -2.12 -0.10 -4.25
CA LEU A 24 -2.90 0.28 -3.07
C LEU A 24 -4.41 0.12 -3.32
N GLU A 25 -4.91 0.55 -4.49
CA GLU A 25 -6.31 0.36 -4.89
C GLU A 25 -6.70 -1.12 -4.96
N ILE A 26 -5.85 -1.96 -5.57
CA ILE A 26 -6.08 -3.41 -5.68
C ILE A 26 -6.16 -4.05 -4.29
N ILE A 27 -5.22 -3.76 -3.39
CA ILE A 27 -5.21 -4.29 -2.03
C ILE A 27 -6.44 -3.82 -1.25
N CYS A 28 -6.78 -2.53 -1.34
CA CYS A 28 -8.00 -1.96 -0.77
C CYS A 28 -9.26 -2.71 -1.23
N ALA A 29 -9.36 -2.99 -2.54
CA ALA A 29 -10.47 -3.74 -3.11
C ALA A 29 -10.54 -5.17 -2.59
N ILE A 30 -9.41 -5.86 -2.46
CA ILE A 30 -9.33 -7.22 -1.88
C ILE A 30 -9.82 -7.20 -0.42
N VAL A 31 -9.30 -6.29 0.41
CA VAL A 31 -9.72 -6.18 1.82
C VAL A 31 -11.21 -5.90 1.91
N HIS A 32 -11.75 -5.00 1.09
CA HIS A 32 -13.19 -4.74 1.05
C HIS A 32 -13.99 -5.98 0.63
N GLN A 33 -13.53 -6.74 -0.36
CA GLN A 33 -14.19 -7.97 -0.82
C GLN A 33 -14.19 -9.07 0.25
N LEU A 34 -13.12 -9.17 1.04
CA LEU A 34 -13.01 -10.16 2.13
C LEU A 34 -13.84 -9.77 3.36
N THR A 35 -14.07 -8.48 3.58
CA THR A 35 -14.73 -7.97 4.79
C THR A 35 -16.19 -7.57 4.59
N ARG A 36 -16.64 -7.41 3.33
CA ARG A 36 -18.04 -7.08 3.04
C ARG A 36 -18.97 -8.21 3.51
N ASN A 37 -20.06 -7.81 4.15
CA ASN A 37 -21.13 -8.70 4.63
C ASN A 37 -20.74 -9.68 5.75
N LEU A 38 -19.58 -9.52 6.41
CA LEU A 38 -19.28 -10.33 7.59
C LEU A 38 -20.31 -10.09 8.70
N THR A 39 -20.76 -11.15 9.35
CA THR A 39 -21.58 -11.03 10.56
C THR A 39 -20.69 -10.67 11.77
N PRO A 40 -21.27 -10.10 12.85
CA PRO A 40 -20.53 -9.85 14.08
C PRO A 40 -19.81 -11.09 14.63
N GLU A 41 -20.41 -12.27 14.51
CA GLU A 41 -19.82 -13.54 14.96
C GLU A 41 -18.59 -13.91 14.12
N GLU A 42 -18.63 -13.70 12.81
CA GLU A 42 -17.50 -13.95 11.89
C GLU A 42 -16.35 -12.96 12.12
N ILE A 43 -16.67 -11.70 12.44
CA ILE A 43 -15.68 -10.67 12.81
C ILE A 43 -14.90 -11.09 14.06
N VAL A 44 -15.60 -11.58 15.09
CA VAL A 44 -14.95 -12.07 16.31
C VAL A 44 -14.15 -13.34 16.05
N ALA A 45 -14.70 -14.30 15.30
CA ALA A 45 -14.02 -15.56 15.00
C ALA A 45 -12.75 -15.38 14.14
N SER A 46 -12.71 -14.35 13.29
CA SER A 46 -11.56 -14.02 12.43
C SER A 46 -10.47 -13.20 13.14
N GLY A 47 -10.73 -12.69 14.35
CA GLY A 47 -9.82 -11.77 15.06
C GLY A 47 -9.77 -10.36 14.45
N PHE A 48 -10.77 -10.00 13.65
CA PHE A 48 -10.91 -8.67 13.04
C PHE A 48 -11.69 -7.69 13.94
N ASP A 49 -12.09 -8.13 15.13
CA ASP A 49 -12.87 -7.39 16.12
C ASP A 49 -12.22 -6.06 16.51
N LYS A 50 -10.91 -6.05 16.78
CA LYS A 50 -10.19 -4.82 17.15
C LYS A 50 -10.22 -3.79 16.03
N TYR A 51 -9.93 -4.20 14.81
CA TYR A 51 -9.98 -3.32 13.65
C TYR A 51 -11.41 -2.80 13.43
N TYR A 52 -12.41 -3.67 13.57
CA TYR A 52 -13.82 -3.32 13.41
C TYR A 52 -14.32 -2.31 14.45
N VAL A 53 -13.84 -2.39 15.70
CA VAL A 53 -14.21 -1.41 16.74
C VAL A 53 -13.73 -0.02 16.39
N ASP A 54 -12.50 0.10 15.87
CA ASP A 54 -11.90 1.39 15.57
C ASP A 54 -12.39 1.97 14.22
N HIS A 55 -12.56 1.11 13.22
CA HIS A 55 -12.77 1.53 11.83
C HIS A 55 -13.93 0.82 11.11
N THR A 56 -14.75 0.04 11.82
CA THR A 56 -15.83 -0.78 11.23
C THR A 56 -15.32 -1.59 10.03
N LEU A 57 -16.01 -1.55 8.89
CA LEU A 57 -15.58 -2.15 7.62
C LEU A 57 -14.97 -1.11 6.66
N ALA A 58 -14.64 0.08 7.16
CA ALA A 58 -13.91 1.07 6.38
C ALA A 58 -12.45 0.63 6.20
N LEU A 59 -11.84 1.11 5.11
CA LEU A 59 -10.44 0.85 4.84
C LEU A 59 -9.56 1.86 5.58
N TRP A 60 -8.68 1.36 6.43
CA TRP A 60 -7.75 2.10 7.25
C TRP A 60 -6.33 1.54 7.03
N PRO A 61 -5.42 2.32 6.42
CA PRO A 61 -4.06 1.85 6.14
C PRO A 61 -3.28 1.59 7.43
N GLN A 62 -3.03 0.32 7.71
CA GLN A 62 -2.34 -0.14 8.90
C GLN A 62 -1.71 -1.51 8.63
N ALA A 63 -0.55 -1.76 9.21
CA ALA A 63 0.08 -3.09 9.19
C ALA A 63 -0.73 -4.08 10.04
N ALA A 64 -0.62 -5.38 9.77
CA ALA A 64 -1.32 -6.43 10.54
C ALA A 64 -1.08 -6.37 12.06
N GLY A 65 0.05 -5.80 12.50
CA GLY A 65 0.38 -5.58 13.91
C GLY A 65 -0.28 -4.36 14.56
N GLY A 66 -1.14 -3.62 13.86
CA GLY A 66 -1.82 -2.45 14.42
C GLY A 66 -1.04 -1.13 14.28
N ILE A 67 0.01 -1.06 13.46
CA ILE A 67 0.79 0.17 13.26
C ILE A 67 0.21 1.00 12.11
N PRO A 68 -0.29 2.23 12.36
CA PRO A 68 -0.83 3.09 11.31
C PRO A 68 0.25 3.53 10.32
N PHE A 69 -0.10 3.54 9.03
CA PHE A 69 0.75 4.11 8.00
C PHE A 69 1.00 5.59 8.28
N ASN A 70 2.26 6.05 8.17
CA ASN A 70 2.62 7.45 8.35
C ASN A 70 3.73 7.85 7.36
N ALA A 71 4.47 8.92 7.64
CA ALA A 71 5.53 9.41 6.76
C ALA A 71 6.90 8.79 7.06
N CYS A 72 7.07 8.08 8.18
CA CYS A 72 8.35 7.46 8.56
C CYS A 72 8.71 6.28 7.65
N GLU A 73 7.75 5.76 6.90
CA GLU A 73 7.86 4.69 5.93
C GLU A 73 8.56 5.16 4.64
N PHE A 74 8.63 6.47 4.38
CA PHE A 74 9.34 7.02 3.22
C PHE A 74 10.78 7.40 3.55
N GLN A 75 11.75 6.73 2.90
CA GLN A 75 13.18 7.03 3.06
C GLN A 75 13.73 7.88 1.91
N SER A 76 13.15 9.06 1.69
CA SER A 76 13.66 10.02 0.70
C SER A 76 14.75 10.90 1.31
N LYS A 77 16.01 10.66 0.91
CA LYS A 77 17.20 11.36 1.43
C LYS A 77 17.77 12.38 0.46
N GLY A 78 17.40 12.31 -0.82
CA GLY A 78 17.87 13.22 -1.87
C GLY A 78 19.26 12.89 -2.41
N ASP A 79 19.84 11.78 -1.96
CA ASP A 79 21.02 11.16 -2.56
C ASP A 79 20.57 10.00 -3.45
N PRO A 80 20.79 10.04 -4.78
CA PRO A 80 20.26 9.03 -5.69
C PRO A 80 20.72 7.60 -5.41
N ILE A 81 21.92 7.40 -4.84
CA ILE A 81 22.40 6.06 -4.51
C ILE A 81 21.67 5.52 -3.28
N THR A 82 21.56 6.34 -2.24
CA THR A 82 20.82 5.99 -1.02
C THR A 82 19.35 5.73 -1.34
N ASP A 83 18.71 6.60 -2.12
CA ASP A 83 17.29 6.46 -2.48
C ASP A 83 17.04 5.17 -3.29
N LEU A 84 17.92 4.81 -4.24
CA LEU A 84 17.79 3.55 -5.00
C LEU A 84 18.00 2.30 -4.15
N VAL A 85 18.89 2.36 -3.15
CA VAL A 85 19.10 1.24 -2.22
C VAL A 85 17.86 1.03 -1.35
N GLU A 86 17.23 2.12 -0.90
CA GLU A 86 15.96 2.07 -0.17
C GLU A 86 14.81 1.54 -1.05
N ASP A 87 14.70 1.99 -2.31
CA ASP A 87 13.69 1.47 -3.25
C ASP A 87 13.86 -0.05 -3.46
N MET A 88 15.10 -0.53 -3.65
CA MET A 88 15.39 -1.96 -3.77
C MET A 88 15.10 -2.74 -2.49
N ALA A 89 15.34 -2.14 -1.32
CA ALA A 89 15.00 -2.75 -0.05
C ALA A 89 13.48 -2.82 0.16
N ALA A 90 12.74 -1.78 -0.22
CA ALA A 90 11.29 -1.72 -0.12
C ALA A 90 10.62 -2.77 -1.01
N ASP A 91 11.02 -2.89 -2.28
CA ASP A 91 10.51 -3.91 -3.21
C ASP A 91 10.94 -5.32 -2.77
N GLY A 92 12.23 -5.50 -2.43
CA GLY A 92 12.78 -6.78 -2.00
C GLY A 92 12.21 -7.33 -0.68
N THR A 93 11.56 -6.49 0.14
CA THR A 93 10.93 -6.90 1.41
C THR A 93 9.52 -7.50 1.20
N ILE A 94 8.97 -7.45 -0.02
CA ILE A 94 7.64 -8.00 -0.35
C ILE A 94 7.67 -9.53 -0.60
N LEU A 95 8.85 -10.18 -0.53
CA LEU A 95 9.06 -11.63 -0.69
C LEU A 95 9.47 -12.33 0.61
#